data_AF-A0A442UIY5-F1
#
_entry.id   AF-A0A442UIY5-F1
#
_cell.length_a   1.000
_cell.length_b   1.000
_cell.length_c   1.000
_cell.angle_alpha   90.00
_cell.angle_beta   90.00
_cell.angle_gamma   90.00
#
_symmetry.space_group_name_H-M   'P 1'
#
loop_
_entity.id
_entity.type
_entity.pdbx_description
1 polymer ?
#
loop_
_entity_poly.entity_id
_entity_poly.type
_entity_poly.pdbx_seq_one_letter_code
_entity_poly.pdbx_strand_id
1 'polypeptide(L)'
;MDLINIAAPAGERRDRLFARSVGAKFDAKVEDGSTSIDLYDEIGYWGVNAKSFRARLKDATGDITLRINSPGGDVFDGIAIYNDLLAYDGKVKVEITGIAASIASIIAMAGDDITIADNAMFMIHNAWTIGVGNRHDFADVAATLTKIDDALARTYAARTTTGIRAIKTMMDNETWLNAKDAMDAGFATAVGSASEAKAKFDLSVFAGVPKSLVWDEEAAADAKPTKRDLERALTQDAGWSRSKARIAMREIEDKSDTEPMQDAGEVNLTALADAVKAVSAALKITK
;
A
#
# COMPACT_ATOMS: atom_id res chain seq x y z
N MET A 1 30.31 18.86 -23.50
CA MET A 1 30.30 18.27 -22.14
C MET A 1 28.87 18.38 -21.67
N ASP A 2 28.14 17.32 -21.97
CA ASP A 2 26.70 17.26 -21.94
C ASP A 2 26.22 16.86 -20.54
N LEU A 3 25.20 17.55 -20.03
CA LEU A 3 24.30 16.98 -19.04
C LEU A 3 22.89 17.05 -19.59
N ILE A 4 22.42 15.85 -19.90
CA ILE A 4 21.14 15.45 -20.47
C ILE A 4 20.05 15.71 -19.43
N ASN A 5 19.02 16.46 -19.83
CA ASN A 5 17.80 16.66 -19.05
C ASN A 5 16.78 15.60 -19.48
N ILE A 6 16.46 14.64 -18.60
CA ILE A 6 15.53 13.55 -18.90
C ILE A 6 14.11 14.04 -18.63
N ALA A 7 13.36 14.24 -19.71
CA ALA A 7 11.92 14.39 -19.68
C ALA A 7 11.22 13.04 -19.41
N ALA A 8 10.02 13.11 -18.84
CA ALA A 8 8.89 12.29 -19.25
C ALA A 8 7.58 13.06 -18.97
N PRO A 9 6.72 13.30 -19.98
CA PRO A 9 5.33 13.68 -19.76
C PRO A 9 4.34 12.56 -20.13
N ALA A 10 3.14 12.69 -19.56
CA ALA A 10 1.82 12.28 -20.05
C ALA A 10 1.36 10.81 -19.92
N GLY A 11 0.09 10.66 -19.50
CA GLY A 11 -0.67 9.41 -19.42
C GLY A 11 -0.54 8.74 -18.05
N GLU A 12 -1.66 8.35 -17.44
CA GLU A 12 -1.73 7.78 -16.10
C GLU A 12 -0.62 6.75 -15.83
N ARG A 13 0.32 7.11 -14.94
CA ARG A 13 1.25 6.17 -14.32
C ARG A 13 1.07 6.25 -12.82
N ARG A 14 0.51 5.20 -12.24
CA ARG A 14 0.49 5.04 -10.78
C ARG A 14 1.84 4.48 -10.36
N ASP A 15 2.86 5.33 -10.27
CA ASP A 15 4.12 5.00 -9.61
C ASP A 15 3.90 5.00 -8.08
N ARG A 16 3.09 4.06 -7.57
CA ARG A 16 2.94 3.84 -6.14
C ARG A 16 3.96 2.80 -5.70
N LEU A 17 4.99 3.25 -5.01
CA LEU A 17 6.00 2.37 -4.40
C LEU A 17 5.42 1.44 -3.33
N PHE A 18 4.19 1.68 -2.86
CA PHE A 18 3.50 0.85 -1.87
C PHE A 18 2.00 0.77 -2.14
N ALA A 19 1.43 -0.41 -1.91
CA ALA A 19 0.02 -0.71 -2.05
C ALA A 19 -0.80 0.00 -0.96
N ARG A 20 -1.70 0.92 -1.33
CA ARG A 20 -2.58 1.62 -0.37
C ARG A 20 -4.01 1.12 -0.47
N SER A 21 -4.68 0.94 0.67
CA SER A 21 -6.13 0.77 0.67
C SER A 21 -6.81 2.08 0.28
N VAL A 22 -7.93 2.01 -0.46
CA VAL A 22 -8.80 3.17 -0.67
C VAL A 22 -10.01 3.01 0.24
N GLY A 23 -10.15 3.90 1.23
CA GLY A 23 -11.37 4.02 2.05
C GLY A 23 -11.40 3.22 3.36
N ALA A 24 -10.36 2.47 3.71
CA ALA A 24 -10.27 1.85 5.03
C ALA A 24 -9.81 2.88 6.08
N LYS A 25 -10.42 2.86 7.25
CA LYS A 25 -9.93 3.54 8.46
C LYS A 25 -9.43 2.46 9.39
N PHE A 26 -8.25 2.65 9.99
CA PHE A 26 -7.84 1.86 11.14
C PHE A 26 -8.86 2.09 12.26
N ASP A 27 -9.62 1.05 12.60
CA ASP A 27 -10.66 1.07 13.61
C ASP A 27 -10.35 -0.01 14.63
N ALA A 28 -10.54 0.30 15.91
CA ALA A 28 -10.62 -0.74 16.91
C ALA A 28 -11.88 -0.54 17.72
N LYS A 29 -12.55 -1.66 18.02
CA LYS A 29 -13.83 -1.67 18.68
C LYS A 29 -13.69 -2.50 19.94
N VAL A 30 -14.12 -1.93 21.06
CA VAL A 30 -14.18 -2.63 22.33
C VAL A 30 -15.65 -3.02 22.52
N GLU A 31 -15.92 -4.32 22.53
CA GLU A 31 -17.26 -4.88 22.70
C GLU A 31 -17.20 -6.00 23.74
N ASP A 32 -18.08 -5.93 24.73
CA ASP A 32 -18.27 -6.96 25.78
C ASP A 32 -16.99 -7.45 26.47
N GLY A 33 -16.02 -6.53 26.66
CA GLY A 33 -14.75 -6.84 27.34
C GLY A 33 -13.72 -7.54 26.45
N SER A 34 -13.92 -7.58 25.14
CA SER A 34 -12.94 -8.00 24.14
C SER A 34 -12.65 -6.86 23.15
N THR A 35 -11.45 -6.86 22.57
CA THR A 35 -11.02 -5.79 21.65
C THR A 35 -10.82 -6.35 20.24
N SER A 36 -11.52 -5.79 19.26
CA SER A 36 -11.27 -6.06 17.85
C SER A 36 -10.42 -4.95 17.26
N ILE A 37 -9.34 -5.29 16.53
CA ILE A 37 -8.48 -4.34 15.82
C ILE A 37 -8.45 -4.72 14.33
N ASP A 38 -8.83 -3.80 13.45
CA ASP A 38 -8.78 -4.04 11.99
C ASP A 38 -7.52 -3.38 11.39
N LEU A 39 -6.55 -4.21 10.99
CA LEU A 39 -5.30 -3.81 10.33
C LEU A 39 -5.45 -3.87 8.81
N TYR A 40 -6.24 -2.93 8.27
CA TYR A 40 -6.72 -2.93 6.88
C TYR A 40 -6.04 -1.86 6.01
N ASP A 41 -4.72 -1.68 6.17
CA ASP A 41 -3.96 -0.71 5.38
C ASP A 41 -2.49 -1.10 5.28
N GLU A 42 -1.70 -0.29 4.56
CA GLU A 42 -0.24 -0.33 4.59
C GLU A 42 0.31 -0.17 6.01
N ILE A 43 1.41 -0.86 6.32
CA ILE A 43 2.14 -0.72 7.57
C ILE A 43 3.19 0.36 7.39
N GLY A 44 3.13 1.43 8.18
CA GLY A 44 4.14 2.49 8.14
C GLY A 44 3.55 3.88 7.96
N TYR A 45 4.28 4.70 7.21
CA TYR A 45 4.08 6.15 7.18
C TYR A 45 2.73 6.56 6.56
N TRP A 46 2.18 5.76 5.65
CA TRP A 46 1.00 6.13 4.87
C TRP A 46 -0.29 5.44 5.32
N GLY A 47 -0.19 4.43 6.18
CA GLY A 47 -1.29 3.72 6.84
C GLY A 47 -1.10 3.63 8.35
N VAL A 48 -0.88 2.42 8.86
CA VAL A 48 -0.78 2.11 10.30
C VAL A 48 0.68 1.98 10.72
N ASN A 49 1.19 2.95 11.49
CA ASN A 49 2.51 2.87 12.11
C ASN A 49 2.44 2.34 13.54
N ALA A 50 3.59 1.96 14.10
CA ALA A 50 3.67 1.38 15.44
C ALA A 50 3.15 2.34 16.52
N LYS A 51 3.35 3.65 16.36
CA LYS A 51 2.89 4.65 17.33
C LYS A 51 1.36 4.69 17.40
N SER A 52 0.67 4.73 16.26
CA SER A 52 -0.80 4.74 16.24
C SER A 52 -1.38 3.40 16.70
N PHE A 53 -0.76 2.29 16.33
CA PHE A 53 -1.14 0.96 16.79
C PHE A 53 -1.04 0.83 18.31
N ARG A 54 0.12 1.19 18.89
CA ARG A 54 0.37 1.15 20.34
C ARG A 54 -0.59 2.02 21.12
N ALA A 55 -0.93 3.20 20.60
CA ALA A 55 -1.93 4.06 21.24
C ALA A 55 -3.27 3.33 21.39
N ARG A 56 -3.68 2.56 20.38
CA ARG A 56 -4.92 1.79 20.44
C ARG A 56 -4.81 0.53 21.30
N LEU A 57 -3.65 -0.12 21.28
CA LEU A 57 -3.39 -1.29 22.13
C LEU A 57 -3.49 -0.95 23.62
N LYS A 58 -3.12 0.27 24.04
CA LYS A 58 -3.27 0.73 25.43
C LYS A 58 -4.72 0.84 25.89
N ASP A 59 -5.64 1.06 24.95
CA ASP A 59 -7.08 1.13 25.24
C ASP A 59 -7.74 -0.25 25.14
N ALA A 60 -6.99 -1.29 24.74
CA ALA A 60 -7.53 -2.64 24.59
C ALA A 60 -7.84 -3.27 25.94
N THR A 61 -9.00 -3.92 26.02
CA THR A 61 -9.44 -4.71 27.17
C THR A 61 -9.69 -6.16 26.74
N GLY A 62 -9.36 -7.09 27.66
CA GLY A 62 -9.56 -8.52 27.50
C GLY A 62 -8.71 -9.16 26.40
N ASP A 63 -9.29 -10.08 25.64
CA ASP A 63 -8.61 -10.73 24.52
C ASP A 63 -8.75 -9.88 23.25
N ILE A 64 -7.73 -9.93 22.40
CA ILE A 64 -7.69 -9.22 21.11
C ILE A 64 -8.08 -10.14 19.97
N THR A 65 -8.96 -9.66 19.09
CA THR A 65 -9.12 -10.18 17.73
C THR A 65 -8.51 -9.21 16.74
N LEU A 66 -7.34 -9.55 16.19
CA LEU A 66 -6.65 -8.77 15.18
C LEU A 66 -7.03 -9.27 13.78
N ARG A 67 -7.77 -8.47 13.02
CA ARG A 67 -8.11 -8.78 11.63
C ARG A 67 -7.09 -8.16 10.69
N ILE A 68 -6.48 -8.97 9.83
CA ILE A 68 -5.43 -8.54 8.91
C ILE A 68 -5.94 -8.61 7.48
N ASN A 69 -5.87 -7.48 6.81
CA ASN A 69 -5.96 -7.37 5.36
C ASN A 69 -4.97 -6.30 4.94
N SER A 70 -3.68 -6.66 4.85
CA SER A 70 -2.59 -5.71 4.66
C SER A 70 -1.52 -6.25 3.71
N PRO A 71 -1.01 -5.41 2.79
CA PRO A 71 0.08 -5.75 1.90
C PRO A 71 1.46 -5.66 2.59
N GLY A 72 1.52 -5.25 3.86
CA GLY A 72 2.76 -4.94 4.56
C GLY A 72 3.19 -3.49 4.37
N GLY A 73 4.50 -3.23 4.39
CA GLY A 73 5.09 -1.89 4.35
C GLY A 73 6.41 -1.82 5.14
N ASP A 74 6.57 -0.81 5.99
CA ASP A 74 7.78 -0.58 6.79
C ASP A 74 8.09 -1.70 7.78
N VAL A 75 9.31 -2.23 7.67
CA VAL A 75 9.77 -3.38 8.47
C VAL A 75 9.86 -3.05 9.95
N PHE A 76 10.31 -1.85 10.33
CA PHE A 76 10.56 -1.52 11.73
C PHE A 76 9.25 -1.21 12.47
N ASP A 77 8.31 -0.52 11.83
CA ASP A 77 6.96 -0.34 12.35
C ASP A 77 6.28 -1.70 12.54
N GLY A 78 6.38 -2.61 11.57
CA GLY A 78 5.77 -3.93 11.72
C GLY A 78 6.44 -4.81 12.79
N ILE A 79 7.76 -4.78 12.94
CA ILE A 79 8.46 -5.46 14.05
C ILE A 79 8.03 -4.88 15.40
N ALA A 80 7.87 -3.55 15.50
CA ALA A 80 7.42 -2.91 16.74
C ALA A 80 5.97 -3.31 17.08
N ILE A 81 5.07 -3.36 16.10
CA ILE A 81 3.69 -3.86 16.28
C ILE A 81 3.70 -5.33 16.73
N TYR A 82 4.49 -6.18 16.07
CA TYR A 82 4.65 -7.58 16.44
C TYR A 82 5.09 -7.75 17.91
N ASN A 83 6.11 -7.00 18.33
CA ASN A 83 6.61 -7.06 19.70
C ASN A 83 5.62 -6.49 20.72
N ASP A 84 4.89 -5.42 20.38
CA ASP A 84 3.86 -4.86 21.25
C ASP A 84 2.72 -5.87 21.47
N LEU A 85 2.35 -6.65 20.44
CA LEU A 85 1.37 -7.74 20.54
C LEU A 85 1.88 -8.92 21.38
N LEU A 86 3.14 -9.33 21.24
CA LEU A 86 3.72 -10.38 22.08
C LEU A 86 3.80 -9.99 23.56
N ALA A 87 3.94 -8.70 23.84
CA ALA A 87 3.97 -8.16 25.20
C ALA A 87 2.57 -7.93 25.79
N TYR A 88 1.51 -8.23 25.04
CA TYR A 88 0.14 -8.09 25.53
C TYR A 88 -0.22 -9.21 26.51
N ASP A 89 -0.86 -8.86 27.62
CA ASP A 89 -1.20 -9.84 28.68
C ASP A 89 -2.38 -10.75 28.32
N GLY A 90 -3.26 -10.31 27.41
CA GLY A 90 -4.41 -11.07 26.93
C GLY A 90 -4.06 -11.96 25.74
N LYS A 91 -5.00 -12.83 25.34
CA LYS A 91 -4.79 -13.64 24.13
C LYS A 91 -4.93 -12.80 22.88
N VAL A 92 -4.13 -13.09 21.87
CA VAL A 92 -4.20 -12.46 20.55
C VAL A 92 -4.67 -13.49 19.53
N LYS A 93 -5.93 -13.40 19.11
CA LYS A 93 -6.47 -14.14 17.97
C LYS A 93 -6.26 -13.34 16.70
N VAL A 94 -5.61 -13.92 15.70
CA VAL A 94 -5.39 -13.31 14.40
C VAL A 94 -6.35 -13.91 13.37
N GLU A 95 -7.01 -13.05 12.60
CA GLU A 95 -7.88 -13.42 11.49
C GLU A 95 -7.38 -12.77 10.19
N ILE A 96 -6.78 -13.54 9.29
CA ILE A 96 -6.38 -13.06 7.97
C ILE A 96 -7.60 -13.12 7.06
N THR A 97 -8.19 -11.96 6.76
CA THR A 97 -9.49 -11.86 6.08
C THR A 97 -9.37 -11.65 4.57
N GLY A 98 -8.22 -11.17 4.09
CA GLY A 98 -7.96 -10.98 2.66
C GLY A 98 -6.52 -11.30 2.31
N ILE A 99 -5.58 -10.44 2.73
CA ILE A 99 -4.16 -10.69 2.55
C ILE A 99 -3.36 -10.41 3.83
N ALA A 100 -2.34 -11.22 4.09
CA ALA A 100 -1.26 -10.87 5.01
C ALA A 100 0.06 -11.07 4.27
N ALA A 101 0.61 -10.00 3.72
CA ALA A 101 1.80 -10.03 2.89
C ALA A 101 2.96 -9.24 3.52
N SER A 102 4.19 -9.65 3.23
CA SER A 102 5.40 -8.89 3.61
C SER A 102 5.49 -8.68 5.15
N ILE A 103 5.63 -7.46 5.66
CA ILE A 103 5.72 -7.28 7.13
C ILE A 103 4.38 -7.59 7.84
N ALA A 104 3.25 -7.57 7.15
CA ALA A 104 1.96 -7.93 7.75
C ALA A 104 1.89 -9.43 8.10
N SER A 105 2.56 -10.30 7.34
CA SER A 105 2.66 -11.72 7.70
C SER A 105 3.53 -11.93 8.95
N ILE A 106 4.53 -11.09 9.21
CA ILE A 106 5.26 -11.11 10.49
C ILE A 106 4.34 -10.73 11.64
N ILE A 107 3.56 -9.64 11.49
CA ILE A 107 2.58 -9.22 12.50
C ILE A 107 1.58 -10.36 12.79
N ALA A 108 1.11 -11.07 11.76
CA ALA A 108 0.21 -12.20 11.92
C ALA A 108 0.80 -13.29 12.83
N MET A 109 2.11 -13.51 12.79
CA MET A 109 2.79 -14.51 13.63
C MET A 109 2.78 -14.18 15.14
N ALA A 110 2.33 -12.99 15.54
CA ALA A 110 2.15 -12.63 16.96
C ALA A 110 0.92 -13.32 17.58
N GLY A 111 0.00 -13.86 16.77
CA GLY A 111 -1.21 -14.51 17.27
C GLY A 111 -0.95 -15.82 18.00
N ASP A 112 -1.70 -16.07 19.08
CA ASP A 112 -1.82 -17.36 19.75
C ASP A 112 -2.61 -18.35 18.89
N ASP A 113 -3.70 -17.86 18.28
CA ASP A 113 -4.52 -18.56 17.31
C ASP A 113 -4.51 -17.76 16.00
N ILE A 114 -4.22 -18.41 14.87
CA ILE A 114 -4.09 -17.73 13.57
C ILE A 114 -5.01 -18.42 12.57
N THR A 115 -6.12 -17.78 12.26
CA THR A 115 -7.07 -18.27 11.26
C THR A 115 -6.88 -17.51 9.96
N ILE A 116 -6.76 -18.22 8.84
CA ILE A 116 -6.76 -17.64 7.50
C ILE A 116 -8.07 -18.00 6.79
N ALA A 117 -8.78 -17.00 6.25
CA ALA A 117 -9.97 -17.26 5.46
C ALA A 117 -9.64 -18.10 4.22
N ASP A 118 -10.51 -19.03 3.83
CA ASP A 118 -10.27 -19.97 2.71
C ASP A 118 -9.88 -19.28 1.38
N ASN A 119 -10.40 -18.07 1.15
CA ASN A 119 -10.12 -17.25 -0.03
C ASN A 119 -9.02 -16.19 0.18
N ALA A 120 -8.33 -16.20 1.32
CA ALA A 120 -7.26 -15.26 1.63
C ALA A 120 -5.89 -15.79 1.21
N MET A 121 -4.93 -14.86 1.12
CA MET A 121 -3.56 -15.13 0.73
C MET A 121 -2.58 -14.72 1.81
N PHE A 122 -1.51 -15.49 1.93
CA PHE A 122 -0.36 -15.20 2.79
C PHE A 122 0.89 -15.08 1.92
N MET A 123 1.76 -14.10 2.18
CA MET A 123 2.98 -13.94 1.38
C MET A 123 4.17 -13.60 2.27
N ILE A 124 5.28 -14.29 2.03
CA ILE A 124 6.58 -13.98 2.65
C ILE A 124 7.65 -13.74 1.58
N HIS A 125 8.54 -12.79 1.86
CA HIS A 125 9.64 -12.42 0.97
C HIS A 125 10.77 -11.73 1.76
N ASN A 126 11.91 -11.53 1.12
CA ASN A 126 13.01 -10.74 1.68
C ASN A 126 12.64 -9.26 1.80
N ALA A 127 13.23 -8.58 2.77
CA ALA A 127 13.14 -7.13 2.88
C ALA A 127 13.81 -6.47 1.68
N TRP A 128 13.21 -5.39 1.17
CA TRP A 128 13.77 -4.58 0.10
C TRP A 128 13.72 -3.11 0.50
N THR A 129 14.54 -2.31 -0.17
CA THR A 129 14.56 -0.86 -0.01
C THR A 129 14.93 -0.19 -1.32
N ILE A 130 14.69 1.10 -1.41
CA ILE A 130 15.27 1.97 -2.43
C ILE A 130 16.49 2.64 -1.82
N GLY A 131 17.62 2.62 -2.54
CA GLY A 131 18.86 3.24 -2.11
C GLY A 131 19.43 4.15 -3.20
N VAL A 132 20.06 5.25 -2.78
CA VAL A 132 20.82 6.15 -3.66
C VAL A 132 22.20 6.32 -3.05
N GLY A 133 23.24 5.98 -3.80
CA GLY A 133 24.61 6.05 -3.30
C GLY A 133 25.63 5.43 -4.25
N ASN A 134 26.86 5.32 -3.78
CA ASN A 134 27.95 4.64 -4.46
C ASN A 134 28.02 3.16 -4.03
N ARG A 135 29.00 2.41 -4.58
CA ARG A 135 29.16 0.97 -4.32
C ARG A 135 29.31 0.61 -2.83
N HIS A 136 29.89 1.49 -2.01
CA HIS A 136 30.06 1.26 -0.57
C HIS A 136 28.73 1.42 0.15
N ASP A 137 27.95 2.45 -0.20
CA ASP A 137 26.61 2.65 0.34
C ASP A 137 25.71 1.45 0.02
N PHE A 138 25.76 0.94 -1.21
CA PHE A 138 24.98 -0.26 -1.58
C PHE A 138 25.46 -1.55 -0.89
N ALA A 139 26.76 -1.71 -0.66
CA ALA A 139 27.28 -2.84 0.10
C ALA A 139 26.80 -2.80 1.57
N ASP A 140 26.77 -1.62 2.17
CA ASP A 140 26.29 -1.42 3.55
C ASP A 140 24.77 -1.64 3.66
N VAL A 141 24.00 -1.18 2.67
CA VAL A 141 22.55 -1.44 2.56
C VAL A 141 22.30 -2.95 2.43
N ALA A 142 22.99 -3.65 1.53
CA ALA A 142 22.84 -5.09 1.36
C ALA A 142 23.18 -5.88 2.65
N ALA A 143 24.26 -5.50 3.34
CA ALA A 143 24.63 -6.10 4.61
C ALA A 143 23.59 -5.84 5.72
N THR A 144 22.90 -4.70 5.67
CA THR A 144 21.80 -4.37 6.59
C THR A 144 20.55 -5.19 6.30
N LEU A 145 20.14 -5.27 5.03
CA LEU A 145 19.01 -6.09 4.60
C LEU A 145 19.22 -7.56 4.98
N THR A 146 20.43 -8.10 4.78
CA THR A 146 20.76 -9.47 5.19
C THR A 146 20.48 -9.73 6.67
N LYS A 147 20.80 -8.77 7.55
CA LYS A 147 20.54 -8.90 9.00
C LYS A 147 19.05 -8.83 9.32
N ILE A 148 18.31 -8.01 8.58
CA ILE A 148 16.86 -7.91 8.68
C ILE A 148 16.22 -9.23 8.24
N ASP A 149 16.57 -9.74 7.07
CA ASP A 149 16.07 -11.02 6.53
C ASP A 149 16.34 -12.17 7.49
N ASP A 150 17.55 -12.22 8.05
CA ASP A 150 17.92 -13.20 9.07
C ASP A 150 17.04 -13.11 10.32
N ALA A 151 16.65 -11.90 10.74
CA ALA A 151 15.75 -11.70 11.88
C ALA A 151 14.31 -12.13 11.54
N LEU A 152 13.79 -11.72 10.38
CA LEU A 152 12.44 -12.10 9.92
C LEU A 152 12.33 -13.62 9.74
N ALA A 153 13.33 -14.25 9.13
CA ALA A 153 13.38 -15.70 8.95
C ALA A 153 13.38 -16.45 10.29
N ARG A 154 14.11 -15.93 11.30
CA ARG A 154 14.07 -16.50 12.67
C ARG A 154 12.69 -16.39 13.28
N THR A 155 12.00 -15.27 13.10
CA THR A 155 10.62 -15.10 13.59
C THR A 155 9.68 -16.14 12.98
N TYR A 156 9.69 -16.30 11.64
CA TYR A 156 8.88 -17.32 10.99
C TYR A 156 9.24 -18.73 11.44
N ALA A 157 10.53 -19.08 11.48
CA ALA A 157 10.96 -20.42 11.89
C ALA A 157 10.62 -20.74 13.36
N ALA A 158 10.50 -19.72 14.23
CA ALA A 158 10.11 -19.90 15.62
C ALA A 158 8.59 -20.04 15.81
N ARG A 159 7.79 -19.56 14.84
CA ARG A 159 6.32 -19.54 14.92
C ARG A 159 5.63 -20.57 14.03
N THR A 160 6.38 -21.20 13.13
CA THR A 160 5.88 -22.21 12.18
C THR A 160 6.52 -23.57 12.43
N THR A 161 5.97 -24.60 11.79
CA THR A 161 6.59 -25.93 11.71
C THR A 161 7.67 -26.01 10.62
N THR A 162 7.87 -24.93 9.86
CA THR A 162 8.80 -24.86 8.74
C THR A 162 10.19 -24.43 9.22
N GLY A 163 11.19 -25.28 8.96
CA GLY A 163 12.57 -25.02 9.40
C GLY A 163 13.21 -23.80 8.72
N ILE A 164 14.13 -23.14 9.43
CA ILE A 164 14.79 -21.89 9.01
C ILE A 164 15.36 -21.90 7.58
N ARG A 165 15.93 -23.01 7.11
CA ARG A 165 16.45 -23.11 5.74
C ARG A 165 15.35 -23.04 4.70
N ALA A 166 14.23 -23.74 4.93
CA ALA A 166 13.09 -23.71 4.04
C ALA A 166 12.43 -22.32 4.04
N ILE A 167 12.27 -21.70 5.23
CA ILE A 167 11.80 -20.31 5.35
C ILE A 167 12.65 -19.36 4.50
N LYS A 168 13.98 -19.41 4.61
CA LYS A 168 14.87 -18.55 3.82
C LYS A 168 14.67 -18.75 2.32
N THR A 169 14.59 -20.00 1.85
CA THR A 169 14.28 -20.30 0.45
C THR A 169 12.90 -19.76 0.02
N MET A 170 11.90 -19.85 0.88
CA MET A 170 10.58 -19.29 0.59
C MET A 170 10.61 -17.76 0.51
N MET A 171 11.38 -17.10 1.38
CA MET A 171 11.57 -15.64 1.33
C MET A 171 12.34 -15.21 0.08
N ASP A 172 13.39 -15.94 -0.31
CA ASP A 172 14.14 -15.71 -1.56
C ASP A 172 13.24 -15.81 -2.80
N ASN A 173 12.25 -16.69 -2.76
CA ASN A 173 11.34 -16.95 -3.87
C ASN A 173 10.10 -16.05 -3.90
N GLU A 174 9.92 -15.14 -2.94
CA GLU A 174 8.67 -14.38 -2.75
C GLU A 174 7.44 -15.31 -2.77
N THR A 175 7.34 -16.16 -1.74
CA THR A 175 6.35 -17.24 -1.74
C THR A 175 4.96 -16.76 -1.34
N TRP A 176 3.99 -17.01 -2.21
CA TRP A 176 2.57 -16.84 -1.97
C TRP A 176 1.91 -18.17 -1.61
N LEU A 177 1.10 -18.18 -0.57
CA LEU A 177 0.40 -19.35 -0.03
C LEU A 177 -1.10 -19.05 0.02
N ASN A 178 -1.91 -20.01 -0.42
CA ASN A 178 -3.34 -19.98 -0.10
C ASN A 178 -3.56 -20.41 1.37
N ALA A 179 -4.81 -20.36 1.84
CA ALA A 179 -5.19 -20.74 3.20
C ALA A 179 -4.69 -22.12 3.63
N LYS A 180 -4.84 -23.13 2.76
CA LYS A 180 -4.43 -24.49 3.04
C LYS A 180 -2.92 -24.63 3.11
N ASP A 181 -2.20 -24.06 2.14
CA ASP A 181 -0.74 -24.13 2.10
C ASP A 181 -0.12 -23.41 3.30
N ALA A 182 -0.70 -22.27 3.70
CA ALA A 182 -0.29 -21.53 4.90
C ALA A 182 -0.50 -22.36 6.18
N MET A 183 -1.63 -23.06 6.32
CA MET A 183 -1.89 -23.95 7.44
C MET A 183 -0.94 -25.16 7.44
N ASP A 184 -0.78 -25.83 6.30
CA ASP A 184 0.08 -27.01 6.16
C ASP A 184 1.56 -26.67 6.49
N ALA A 185 2.02 -25.47 6.11
CA ALA A 185 3.37 -24.98 6.42
C ALA A 185 3.50 -24.35 7.83
N GLY A 186 2.41 -24.31 8.61
CA GLY A 186 2.37 -23.86 9.99
C GLY A 186 2.32 -22.34 10.20
N PHE A 187 2.01 -21.55 9.16
CA PHE A 187 1.75 -20.11 9.28
C PHE A 187 0.35 -19.79 9.81
N ALA A 188 -0.56 -20.76 9.76
CA ALA A 188 -1.90 -20.64 10.33
C ALA A 188 -2.24 -21.89 11.15
N THR A 189 -3.05 -21.72 12.20
CA THR A 189 -3.54 -22.83 13.03
C THR A 189 -4.82 -23.44 12.45
N ALA A 190 -5.59 -22.69 11.67
CA ALA A 190 -6.81 -23.16 11.03
C ALA A 190 -7.16 -22.38 9.75
N VAL A 191 -7.92 -23.04 8.87
CA VAL A 191 -8.65 -22.38 7.78
C VAL A 191 -10.04 -21.98 8.27
N GLY A 192 -10.39 -20.70 8.12
CA GLY A 192 -11.67 -20.14 8.49
C GLY A 192 -12.60 -19.91 7.29
N SER A 193 -13.87 -19.63 7.57
CA SER A 193 -14.83 -19.19 6.57
C SER A 193 -14.56 -17.75 6.14
N ALA A 194 -14.70 -17.45 4.84
CA ALA A 194 -14.62 -16.10 4.31
C ALA A 194 -15.60 -15.16 5.05
N SER A 195 -15.09 -14.10 5.68
CA SER A 195 -15.90 -12.94 6.08
C SER A 195 -15.71 -11.82 5.06
N GLU A 196 -16.66 -10.90 4.94
CA GLU A 196 -16.60 -9.81 3.94
C GLU A 196 -15.37 -8.90 4.15
N ALA A 197 -14.26 -9.17 3.46
CA ALA A 197 -13.14 -8.24 3.38
C ALA A 197 -13.42 -7.15 2.34
N LYS A 198 -13.55 -5.89 2.80
CA LYS A 198 -13.83 -4.71 1.96
C LYS A 198 -12.59 -3.82 1.75
N ALA A 199 -11.42 -4.39 1.45
CA ALA A 199 -10.25 -3.58 1.06
C ALA A 199 -9.60 -4.14 -0.21
N LYS A 200 -9.22 -3.22 -1.12
CA LYS A 200 -8.54 -3.49 -2.40
C LYS A 200 -7.12 -2.90 -2.32
N PHE A 201 -6.10 -3.66 -2.71
CA PHE A 201 -4.70 -3.26 -2.64
C PHE A 201 -4.03 -3.37 -4.02
N ASP A 202 -3.26 -2.38 -4.42
CA ASP A 202 -2.45 -2.50 -5.64
C ASP A 202 -1.19 -3.33 -5.36
N LEU A 203 -1.23 -4.63 -5.63
CA LEU A 203 -0.14 -5.57 -5.30
C LEU A 203 1.00 -5.57 -6.32
N SER A 204 0.93 -4.78 -7.40
CA SER A 204 1.90 -4.76 -8.49
C SER A 204 3.34 -4.40 -8.09
N VAL A 205 3.54 -3.92 -6.86
CA VAL A 205 4.85 -3.69 -6.25
C VAL A 205 5.65 -4.99 -6.02
N PHE A 206 4.98 -6.14 -5.92
CA PHE A 206 5.64 -7.43 -5.68
C PHE A 206 5.90 -8.16 -7.01
N ALA A 207 7.04 -8.84 -7.13
CA ALA A 207 7.50 -9.41 -8.39
C ALA A 207 6.84 -10.78 -8.71
N GLY A 208 6.35 -11.46 -7.69
CA GLY A 208 5.81 -12.83 -7.74
C GLY A 208 4.29 -12.94 -7.58
N VAL A 209 3.54 -11.83 -7.68
CA VAL A 209 2.08 -11.83 -7.53
C VAL A 209 1.43 -12.86 -8.47
N PRO A 210 0.66 -13.85 -7.95
CA PRO A 210 -0.12 -14.75 -8.79
C PRO A 210 -1.00 -13.94 -9.75
N LYS A 211 -0.98 -14.28 -11.04
CA LYS A 211 -1.71 -13.54 -12.09
C LYS A 211 -3.21 -13.37 -11.78
N SER A 212 -3.81 -14.28 -11.02
CA SER A 212 -5.21 -14.22 -10.58
C SER A 212 -5.51 -13.12 -9.55
N LEU A 213 -4.49 -12.48 -8.96
CA LEU A 213 -4.61 -11.40 -7.98
C LEU A 213 -4.25 -10.03 -8.58
N VAL A 214 -3.88 -9.99 -9.86
CA VAL A 214 -3.65 -8.75 -10.61
C VAL A 214 -4.98 -8.32 -11.22
N TRP A 215 -5.42 -7.10 -10.92
CA TRP A 215 -6.64 -6.53 -11.51
C TRP A 215 -6.37 -6.02 -12.94
N ASP A 216 -7.14 -6.49 -13.91
CA ASP A 216 -7.14 -5.92 -15.27
C ASP A 216 -7.71 -4.49 -15.25
N GLU A 217 -6.94 -3.53 -15.77
CA GLU A 217 -7.21 -2.09 -15.70
C GLU A 217 -8.49 -1.65 -16.46
N GLU A 218 -9.02 -2.46 -17.37
CA GLU A 218 -10.16 -2.07 -18.23
C GLU A 218 -11.49 -1.87 -17.50
N ALA A 219 -11.64 -2.35 -16.26
CA ALA A 219 -12.94 -2.31 -15.55
C ALA A 219 -13.18 -1.08 -14.66
N ALA A 220 -12.23 -0.14 -14.52
CA ALA A 220 -12.26 0.92 -13.48
C ALA A 220 -12.44 2.37 -13.99
N ALA A 221 -12.83 2.60 -15.23
CA ALA A 221 -12.75 3.92 -15.89
C ALA A 221 -13.83 4.97 -15.52
N ASP A 222 -14.83 4.70 -14.68
CA ASP A 222 -16.05 5.54 -14.64
C ASP A 222 -16.24 6.50 -13.45
N ALA A 223 -15.22 6.74 -12.61
CA ALA A 223 -15.39 7.69 -11.50
C ALA A 223 -14.89 9.11 -11.84
N LYS A 224 -15.80 10.02 -12.24
CA LYS A 224 -15.47 11.45 -12.40
C LYS A 224 -15.09 12.09 -11.04
N PRO A 225 -14.01 12.89 -10.98
CA PRO A 225 -13.50 13.45 -9.73
C PRO A 225 -14.45 14.48 -9.11
N THR A 226 -14.55 14.48 -7.77
CA THR A 226 -15.51 15.32 -7.04
C THR A 226 -15.00 16.76 -6.88
N LYS A 227 -15.90 17.70 -6.56
CA LYS A 227 -15.57 19.12 -6.34
C LYS A 227 -14.50 19.32 -5.24
N ARG A 228 -14.48 18.43 -4.24
CA ARG A 228 -13.45 18.42 -3.18
C ARG A 228 -12.09 17.97 -3.70
N ASP A 229 -12.05 17.07 -4.67
CA ASP A 229 -10.81 16.59 -5.28
C ASP A 229 -10.17 17.68 -6.14
N LEU A 230 -11.00 18.45 -6.87
CA LEU A 230 -10.58 19.63 -7.64
C LEU A 230 -10.11 20.78 -6.73
N GLU A 231 -10.79 21.05 -5.61
CA GLU A 231 -10.36 22.06 -4.63
C GLU A 231 -9.05 21.72 -3.94
N ARG A 232 -8.84 20.44 -3.68
CA ARG A 232 -7.61 19.92 -3.12
C ARG A 232 -6.46 20.00 -4.13
N ALA A 233 -6.69 19.60 -5.38
CA ALA A 233 -5.67 19.68 -6.45
C ALA A 233 -5.23 21.14 -6.72
N LEU A 234 -6.17 22.09 -6.75
CA LEU A 234 -5.84 23.49 -7.03
C LEU A 234 -5.12 24.20 -5.88
N THR A 235 -5.34 23.78 -4.63
CA THR A 235 -4.68 24.42 -3.47
C THR A 235 -3.39 23.72 -3.04
N GLN A 236 -3.32 22.39 -3.13
CA GLN A 236 -2.16 21.61 -2.68
C GLN A 236 -1.13 21.40 -3.79
N ASP A 237 -1.57 21.20 -5.03
CA ASP A 237 -0.66 20.82 -6.12
C ASP A 237 -0.31 22.02 -7.02
N ALA A 238 -1.27 22.93 -7.27
CA ALA A 238 -1.01 24.17 -8.00
C ALA A 238 -0.56 25.34 -7.08
N GLY A 239 -0.58 25.14 -5.75
CA GLY A 239 -0.13 26.13 -4.77
C GLY A 239 -0.97 27.41 -4.70
N TRP A 240 -2.21 27.39 -5.20
CA TRP A 240 -3.06 28.57 -5.18
C TRP A 240 -3.67 28.79 -3.78
N SER A 241 -3.84 30.06 -3.39
CA SER A 241 -4.58 30.36 -2.17
C SER A 241 -6.02 29.88 -2.29
N ARG A 242 -6.61 29.45 -1.17
CA ARG A 242 -8.00 28.93 -1.13
C ARG A 242 -9.01 29.87 -1.79
N SER A 243 -8.82 31.17 -1.66
CA SER A 243 -9.65 32.20 -2.29
C SER A 243 -9.55 32.18 -3.83
N LYS A 244 -8.35 31.97 -4.38
CA LYS A 244 -8.10 31.91 -5.83
C LYS A 244 -8.61 30.61 -6.45
N ALA A 245 -8.46 29.48 -5.76
CA ALA A 245 -9.01 28.20 -6.19
C ALA A 245 -10.55 28.22 -6.21
N ARG A 246 -11.21 28.83 -5.21
CA ARG A 246 -12.67 28.96 -5.17
C ARG A 246 -13.25 29.84 -6.28
N ILE A 247 -12.54 30.90 -6.70
CA ILE A 247 -12.98 31.77 -7.80
C ILE A 247 -12.88 31.02 -9.13
N ALA A 248 -11.77 30.33 -9.39
CA ALA A 248 -11.58 29.53 -10.61
C ALA A 248 -12.58 28.38 -10.73
N MET A 249 -12.92 27.71 -9.63
CA MET A 249 -13.98 26.69 -9.63
C MET A 249 -15.38 27.28 -9.88
N ARG A 250 -15.63 28.54 -9.52
CA ARG A 250 -16.90 29.24 -9.78
C ARG A 250 -17.04 29.62 -11.25
N GLU A 251 -15.95 30.03 -11.90
CA GLU A 251 -15.90 30.30 -13.35
C GLU A 251 -16.06 29.03 -14.20
N ILE A 252 -15.61 27.87 -13.68
CA ILE A 252 -15.83 26.57 -14.33
C ILE A 252 -17.29 26.12 -14.17
N GLU A 253 -17.95 26.43 -13.04
CA GLU A 253 -19.38 26.21 -12.86
C GLU A 253 -20.23 27.09 -13.81
N ASP A 254 -19.89 28.38 -13.96
CA ASP A 254 -20.65 29.33 -14.81
C ASP A 254 -20.53 29.06 -16.32
N LYS A 255 -19.48 28.35 -16.76
CA LYS A 255 -19.26 27.99 -18.18
C LYS A 255 -19.89 26.65 -18.58
N SER A 256 -20.61 26.00 -17.67
CA SER A 256 -21.35 24.77 -17.97
C SER A 256 -22.72 25.00 -18.63
N ASP A 257 -23.18 26.26 -18.67
CA ASP A 257 -24.36 26.67 -19.43
C ASP A 257 -24.01 27.87 -20.34
N THR A 258 -23.72 27.63 -21.63
CA THR A 258 -24.15 28.45 -22.79
C THR A 258 -23.41 28.06 -24.09
N GLU A 259 -24.18 27.87 -25.16
CA GLU A 259 -23.73 27.78 -26.55
C GLU A 259 -23.23 29.15 -27.11
N PRO A 260 -22.53 29.19 -28.27
CA PRO A 260 -21.51 30.19 -28.56
C PRO A 260 -22.08 31.49 -29.16
N MET A 261 -21.53 32.66 -28.77
CA MET A 261 -21.63 33.86 -29.61
C MET A 261 -20.52 34.92 -29.36
N GLN A 262 -19.84 35.22 -30.47
CA GLN A 262 -19.21 36.46 -30.95
C GLN A 262 -18.42 37.40 -30.02
N ASP A 263 -17.14 37.54 -30.42
CA ASP A 263 -16.30 38.75 -30.47
C ASP A 263 -15.86 39.41 -29.16
N ALA A 264 -14.57 39.20 -28.81
CA ALA A 264 -13.72 40.23 -28.23
C ALA A 264 -12.24 39.79 -28.25
N GLY A 265 -11.46 40.38 -29.16
CA GLY A 265 -10.05 40.75 -28.91
C GLY A 265 -8.99 39.67 -29.14
N GLU A 266 -8.19 39.87 -30.17
CA GLU A 266 -7.01 39.09 -30.58
C GLU A 266 -6.20 38.51 -29.42
N VAL A 267 -6.31 37.20 -29.22
CA VAL A 267 -5.25 36.40 -28.61
C VAL A 267 -4.52 35.72 -29.75
N ASN A 268 -3.22 35.97 -29.88
CA ASN A 268 -2.39 35.48 -30.98
C ASN A 268 -2.30 33.94 -30.95
N LEU A 269 -3.27 33.30 -31.61
CA LEU A 269 -3.44 31.84 -31.75
C LEU A 269 -2.27 31.17 -32.48
N THR A 270 -1.46 31.94 -33.20
CA THR A 270 -0.27 31.46 -33.90
C THR A 270 0.82 31.01 -32.92
N ALA A 271 1.00 31.71 -31.78
CA ALA A 271 1.97 31.31 -30.76
C ALA A 271 1.57 30.01 -30.03
N LEU A 272 0.26 29.78 -29.85
CA LEU A 272 -0.27 28.56 -29.27
C LEU A 272 -0.19 27.39 -30.26
N ALA A 273 -0.47 27.64 -31.54
CA ALA A 273 -0.36 26.64 -32.59
C ALA A 273 1.10 26.18 -32.81
N ASP A 274 2.07 27.10 -32.75
CA ASP A 274 3.50 26.79 -32.89
C ASP A 274 4.03 26.00 -31.69
N ALA A 275 3.58 26.31 -30.47
CA ALA A 275 3.90 25.55 -29.26
C ALA A 275 3.34 24.11 -29.33
N VAL A 276 2.11 23.94 -29.83
CA VAL A 276 1.49 22.61 -30.01
C VAL A 276 2.21 21.80 -31.08
N LYS A 277 2.68 22.44 -32.16
CA LYS A 277 3.44 21.78 -33.23
C LYS A 277 4.83 21.31 -32.76
N ALA A 278 5.51 22.12 -31.94
CA ALA A 278 6.81 21.78 -31.35
C ALA A 278 6.70 20.58 -30.39
N VAL A 279 5.63 20.52 -29.60
CA VAL A 279 5.36 19.40 -28.68
C VAL A 279 5.03 18.11 -29.45
N SER A 280 4.27 18.21 -30.54
CA SER A 280 3.88 17.04 -31.35
C SER A 280 5.06 16.43 -32.14
N ALA A 281 6.06 17.24 -32.51
CA ALA A 281 7.29 16.77 -33.15
C ALA A 281 8.23 16.04 -32.18
N ALA A 282 8.30 16.49 -30.92
CA ALA A 282 9.11 15.87 -29.87
C ALA A 282 8.62 14.47 -29.48
N LEU A 283 7.32 14.18 -29.65
CA LEU A 283 6.69 12.90 -29.33
C LEU A 283 6.86 11.81 -30.41
N LYS A 284 7.40 12.12 -31.60
CA LYS A 284 7.51 11.16 -32.72
C LYS A 284 8.90 10.56 -32.95
N ILE A 285 9.91 10.91 -32.15
CA ILE A 285 11.27 10.35 -32.26
C ILE A 285 11.65 9.65 -30.96
N THR A 286 11.14 8.43 -30.77
CA THR A 286 11.80 7.36 -29.99
C THR A 286 11.00 6.08 -30.21
N LYS A 287 11.29 5.42 -31.33
CA LYS A 287 11.12 3.97 -31.51
C LYS A 287 12.47 3.33 -31.28
#